data_AF-A0A7S8FF75-F1
#
_entry.id   AF-A0A7S8FF75-F1
#
_cell.length_a   1.000
_cell.length_b   1.000
_cell.length_c   1.000
_cell.angle_alpha   90.00
_cell.angle_beta   90.00
_cell.angle_gamma   90.00
#
_symmetry.space_group_name_H-M   'P 1'
#
loop_
_entity.id
_entity.type
_entity.pdbx_description
1 polymer ?
#
loop_
_entity_poly.entity_id
_entity_poly.type
_entity_poly.pdbx_seq_one_letter_code
_entity_poly.pdbx_strand_id
1 'polypeptide(L)'
;MDYTTSPVISRIVWCRRQRAKACTEAELEAWRAEEKGLRDAVLHRDHVNTYRHGPTFILERYVLGFQDAKALIRAARATRFGQSSRNRTYSHNRFQSESCLHYPIHSHTLSWFFHNSSRC
;
A
#
# COMPACT_ATOMS: atom_id res chain seq x y z
N MET A 1 14.52 -0.48 12.95
CA MET A 1 13.46 -1.02 12.08
C MET A 1 13.34 -0.13 10.84
N ASP A 2 13.45 -0.69 9.65
CA ASP A 2 13.31 0.07 8.40
C ASP A 2 11.82 0.37 8.19
N TYR A 3 11.44 1.64 8.37
CA TYR A 3 10.08 2.17 8.30
C TYR A 3 9.47 2.04 6.88
N THR A 4 10.26 1.63 5.88
CA THR A 4 9.76 1.17 4.56
C THR A 4 8.87 -0.07 4.67
N THR A 5 9.09 -0.90 5.69
CA THR A 5 8.37 -2.17 5.85
C THR A 5 6.96 -1.97 6.40
N SER A 6 6.65 -0.86 7.07
CA SER A 6 5.36 -0.70 7.76
C SER A 6 4.13 -0.81 6.83
N PRO A 7 4.07 -0.14 5.66
CA PRO A 7 2.94 -0.28 4.74
C PRO A 7 2.87 -1.67 4.10
N VAL A 8 4.01 -2.24 3.72
CA VAL A 8 4.08 -3.58 3.11
C VAL A 8 3.63 -4.66 4.10
N ILE A 9 4.04 -4.56 5.37
CA ILE A 9 3.60 -5.46 6.44
C ILE A 9 2.10 -5.36 6.66
N SER A 10 1.53 -4.14 6.61
CA SER A 10 0.09 -3.94 6.71
C SER A 10 -0.66 -4.63 5.57
N ARG A 11 -0.11 -4.56 4.35
CA ARG A 11 -0.65 -5.27 3.18
C ARG A 11 -0.55 -6.79 3.33
N ILE A 12 0.58 -7.31 3.81
CA ILE A 12 0.78 -8.74 4.11
C ILE A 12 -0.25 -9.23 5.15
N VAL A 13 -0.46 -8.47 6.23
CA VAL A 13 -1.45 -8.81 7.26
C VAL A 13 -2.85 -8.82 6.65
N TRP A 14 -3.16 -7.87 5.76
CA TRP A 14 -4.44 -7.87 5.06
C TRP A 14 -4.62 -9.11 4.17
N CYS A 15 -3.61 -9.51 3.39
CA CYS A 15 -3.67 -10.74 2.58
C CYS A 15 -3.94 -11.98 3.46
N ARG A 16 -3.30 -12.07 4.63
CA ARG A 16 -3.55 -13.16 5.60
C ARG A 16 -4.99 -13.18 6.12
N ARG A 17 -5.58 -12.00 6.38
CA ARG A 17 -6.99 -11.88 6.79
C ARG A 17 -7.95 -12.30 5.68
N GLN A 18 -7.66 -11.95 4.43
CA GLN A 18 -8.47 -12.38 3.30
C GLN A 18 -8.37 -13.89 3.06
N ARG A 19 -7.16 -14.45 3.21
CA ARG A 19 -6.95 -15.90 3.14
C ARG A 19 -7.77 -16.65 4.18
N ALA A 20 -7.91 -16.12 5.39
CA ALA A 20 -8.76 -16.72 6.44
C ALA A 20 -10.26 -16.70 6.11
N LYS A 21 -10.68 -15.91 5.12
CA LYS A 21 -12.06 -15.80 4.63
C LYS A 21 -12.27 -16.46 3.26
N ALA A 22 -11.23 -17.05 2.68
CA ALA A 22 -11.32 -17.69 1.37
C ALA A 22 -12.19 -18.95 1.47
N CYS A 23 -13.15 -19.09 0.55
CA CYS A 23 -14.09 -20.21 0.53
C CYS A 23 -13.60 -21.33 -0.37
N THR A 24 -12.69 -21.03 -1.30
CA THR A 24 -12.15 -21.98 -2.28
C THR A 24 -10.62 -22.07 -2.22
N GLU A 25 -10.08 -23.21 -2.62
CA GLU A 25 -8.62 -23.40 -2.71
C GLU A 25 -7.99 -22.43 -3.71
N ALA A 26 -8.71 -22.12 -4.81
CA ALA A 26 -8.26 -21.16 -5.82
C ALA A 26 -8.08 -19.74 -5.21
N GLU A 27 -9.04 -19.27 -4.42
CA GLU A 27 -8.91 -17.99 -3.71
C GLU A 27 -7.79 -18.03 -2.68
N LEU A 28 -7.65 -19.14 -1.95
CA LEU A 28 -6.61 -19.32 -0.95
C LEU A 28 -5.22 -19.21 -1.60
N GLU A 29 -5.02 -19.88 -2.74
CA GLU A 29 -3.80 -19.79 -3.54
C GLU A 29 -3.57 -18.41 -4.14
N ALA A 30 -4.62 -17.72 -4.59
CA ALA A 30 -4.53 -16.33 -5.05
C ALA A 30 -4.02 -15.39 -3.95
N TRP A 31 -4.51 -15.52 -2.72
CA TRP A 31 -4.04 -14.74 -1.57
C TRP A 31 -2.62 -15.12 -1.15
N ARG A 32 -2.25 -16.40 -1.23
CA ARG A 32 -0.87 -16.87 -0.99
C ARG A 32 0.10 -16.30 -2.03
N ALA A 33 -0.29 -16.28 -3.30
CA ALA A 33 0.51 -15.75 -4.39
C ALA A 33 0.75 -14.25 -4.22
N GLU A 34 -0.28 -13.48 -3.90
CA GLU A 34 -0.13 -12.04 -3.61
C GLU A 34 0.76 -11.78 -2.39
N GLU A 35 0.55 -12.51 -1.28
CA GLU A 35 1.42 -12.42 -0.10
C GLU A 35 2.88 -12.73 -0.45
N LYS A 36 3.12 -13.72 -1.32
CA LYS A 36 4.46 -14.09 -1.76
C LYS A 36 5.08 -12.99 -2.62
N GLY A 37 4.34 -12.40 -3.56
CA GLY A 37 4.79 -11.25 -4.35
C GLY A 37 5.22 -10.08 -3.47
N LEU A 38 4.44 -9.76 -2.43
CA LEU A 38 4.78 -8.70 -1.47
C LEU A 38 6.12 -8.96 -0.75
N ARG A 39 6.33 -10.20 -0.27
CA ARG A 39 7.57 -10.59 0.43
C ARG A 39 8.78 -10.62 -0.51
N ASP A 40 8.59 -11.17 -1.70
CA ASP A 40 9.60 -11.28 -2.73
C ASP A 40 10.12 -9.91 -3.18
N ALA A 41 9.24 -8.92 -3.32
CA ALA A 41 9.62 -7.54 -3.61
C ALA A 41 10.50 -6.91 -2.53
N VAL A 42 10.22 -7.19 -1.24
CA VAL A 42 11.05 -6.74 -0.10
C VAL A 42 12.42 -7.42 -0.13
N LEU A 43 12.46 -8.70 -0.50
CA LEU A 43 13.69 -9.49 -0.58
C LEU A 43 14.45 -9.32 -1.92
N HIS A 44 13.94 -8.50 -2.84
CA HIS A 44 14.47 -8.33 -4.20
C HIS A 44 14.61 -9.63 -4.98
N ARG A 45 13.66 -10.56 -4.81
CA ARG A 45 13.61 -11.84 -5.55
C ARG A 45 12.42 -11.82 -6.50
N ASP A 46 12.60 -12.23 -7.75
CA ASP A 46 11.50 -12.33 -8.72
C ASP A 46 11.28 -13.81 -9.07
N HIS A 47 10.07 -14.30 -8.77
CA HIS A 47 9.64 -15.67 -9.05
C HIS A 47 8.48 -15.71 -10.05
N VAL A 48 8.28 -14.70 -10.90
CA VAL A 48 7.25 -14.69 -11.96
C VAL A 48 7.32 -15.97 -12.80
N ASN A 49 8.53 -16.43 -13.14
CA ASN A 49 8.73 -17.63 -13.96
C ASN A 49 8.15 -18.90 -13.31
N THR A 50 8.11 -18.99 -11.98
CA THR A 50 7.51 -20.12 -11.26
C THR A 50 6.00 -20.21 -11.48
N TYR A 51 5.34 -19.08 -11.77
CA TYR A 51 3.89 -19.01 -11.98
C TYR A 51 3.50 -19.07 -13.47
N ARG A 52 4.47 -19.04 -14.39
CA ARG A 52 4.23 -18.93 -15.85
C ARG A 52 3.43 -20.09 -16.43
N HIS A 53 3.56 -21.29 -15.87
CA HIS A 53 2.87 -22.50 -16.33
C HIS A 53 1.60 -22.82 -15.53
N GLY A 54 1.28 -22.00 -14.52
CA GLY A 54 0.10 -22.17 -13.69
C GLY A 54 -1.12 -21.40 -14.20
N PRO A 55 -2.23 -21.43 -13.45
CA PRO A 55 -3.41 -20.63 -13.76
C PRO A 55 -3.07 -19.12 -13.80
N THR A 56 -3.50 -18.45 -14.87
CA THR A 56 -3.17 -17.03 -15.13
C THR A 56 -3.54 -16.12 -13.96
N PHE A 57 -4.70 -16.35 -13.34
CA PHE A 57 -5.16 -15.53 -12.21
C PHE A 57 -4.22 -15.61 -11.01
N ILE A 58 -3.52 -16.73 -10.78
CA ILE A 58 -2.53 -16.85 -9.70
C ILE A 58 -1.30 -16.00 -10.01
N LEU A 59 -0.82 -16.05 -11.26
CA LEU A 59 0.29 -15.20 -11.71
C LEU A 59 -0.06 -13.71 -11.58
N GLU A 60 -1.24 -13.30 -12.02
CA GLU A 60 -1.71 -11.91 -11.89
C GLU A 60 -1.69 -11.44 -10.44
N ARG A 61 -2.11 -12.30 -9.51
CA ARG A 61 -2.12 -12.00 -8.08
C ARG A 61 -0.73 -11.91 -7.47
N TYR A 62 0.19 -12.78 -7.89
CA TYR A 62 1.61 -12.65 -7.56
C TYR A 62 2.18 -11.31 -8.03
N VAL A 63 1.97 -10.97 -9.30
CA VAL A 63 2.47 -9.72 -9.91
C VAL A 63 1.88 -8.50 -9.22
N LEU A 64 0.59 -8.53 -8.90
CA LEU A 64 -0.09 -7.46 -8.15
C LEU A 64 0.61 -7.21 -6.81
N GLY A 65 0.81 -8.25 -6.00
CA GLY A 65 1.51 -8.13 -4.72
C GLY A 65 2.95 -7.61 -4.88
N PHE A 66 3.66 -8.08 -5.90
CA PHE A 66 5.03 -7.65 -6.16
C PHE A 66 5.12 -6.17 -6.55
N GLN A 67 4.24 -5.70 -7.43
CA GLN A 67 4.19 -4.31 -7.85
C GLN A 67 3.73 -3.38 -6.72
N ASP A 68 2.74 -3.80 -5.92
CA ASP A 68 2.22 -3.04 -4.80
C ASP A 68 3.32 -2.81 -3.74
N ALA A 69 4.07 -3.85 -3.36
CA ALA A 69 5.22 -3.69 -2.48
C ALA A 69 6.29 -2.74 -3.05
N LYS A 70 6.61 -2.82 -4.34
CA LYS A 70 7.55 -1.88 -4.98
C LYS A 70 7.05 -0.44 -4.93
N ALA A 71 5.75 -0.23 -5.16
CA ALA A 71 5.15 1.09 -5.07
C ALA A 71 5.21 1.63 -3.64
N LEU A 72 4.85 0.82 -2.64
CA LEU A 72 4.91 1.18 -1.22
C LEU A 72 6.34 1.49 -0.76
N ILE A 73 7.33 0.71 -1.17
CA ILE A 73 8.75 0.96 -0.86
C ILE A 73 9.21 2.29 -1.49
N ARG A 74 8.84 2.57 -2.74
CA ARG A 74 9.17 3.83 -3.42
C ARG A 74 8.49 5.02 -2.73
N ALA A 75 7.22 4.89 -2.38
CA ALA A 75 6.47 5.92 -1.67
C ALA A 75 7.10 6.21 -0.30
N ALA A 76 7.46 5.17 0.46
CA ALA A 76 8.12 5.32 1.76
C ALA A 76 9.51 5.97 1.65
N ARG A 77 10.21 5.81 0.52
CA ARG A 77 11.47 6.53 0.25
C ARG A 77 11.20 8.00 -0.05
N ALA A 78 10.23 8.30 -0.91
CA ALA A 78 9.86 9.66 -1.28
C ALA A 78 9.41 10.51 -0.07
N THR A 79 8.64 9.94 0.86
CA THR A 79 8.20 10.65 2.07
C THR A 79 9.35 11.06 2.97
N ARG A 80 10.43 10.27 3.07
CA ARG A 80 11.63 10.67 3.82
C ARG A 80 12.27 11.94 3.26
N PHE A 81 12.46 11.98 1.94
CA PHE A 81 13.10 13.11 1.28
C PHE A 81 12.24 14.38 1.40
N GLY A 82 10.91 14.23 1.39
CA GLY A 82 9.98 15.33 1.65
C GLY A 82 9.99 15.83 3.11
N GLN A 83 10.22 14.96 4.09
CA GLN A 83 10.33 15.34 5.51
C GLN A 83 11.63 16.10 5.80
N SER A 84 12.76 15.67 5.23
CA SER A 84 14.04 16.40 5.37
C SER A 84 13.99 17.80 4.77
N SER A 85 13.20 18.01 3.71
CA SER A 85 13.04 19.32 3.07
C SER A 85 12.08 20.25 3.83
N ARG A 86 11.06 19.70 4.52
CA ARG A 86 10.14 20.49 5.37
C ARG A 86 10.74 20.91 6.71
N ASN A 87 11.69 20.14 7.25
CA ASN A 87 12.35 20.48 8.52
C ASN A 87 13.37 21.62 8.40
N ARG A 88 13.71 22.09 7.19
CA ARG A 88 14.65 23.21 7.01
C ARG A 88 13.99 24.59 7.04
N THR A 89 12.66 24.66 7.12
CA THR A 89 11.91 25.91 7.05
C THR A 89 11.16 26.27 8.34
N TYR A 90 11.40 25.54 9.44
CA TYR A 90 10.85 25.87 10.76
C TYR A 90 11.97 26.18 11.74
N SER A 91 12.80 27.17 11.38
CA SER A 91 13.74 27.82 12.29
C SER A 91 13.88 29.29 11.89
N HIS A 92 12.75 30.02 11.89
CA HIS A 92 12.77 31.42 12.25
C HIS A 92 11.37 31.91 12.62
N ASN A 93 11.32 32.67 13.71
CA ASN A 93 10.25 33.57 14.15
C ASN A 93 9.10 32.97 14.97
N ARG A 94 9.43 32.75 16.25
CA ARG A 94 8.58 33.14 17.38
C ARG A 94 8.35 34.66 17.31
N PHE A 95 7.16 35.09 16.91
CA PHE A 95 6.58 36.37 17.36
C PHE A 95 5.04 36.26 17.31
N GLN A 96 4.44 36.43 18.50
CA GLN A 96 3.10 36.96 18.84
C GLN A 96 2.02 36.93 17.74
N SER A 97 1.01 36.08 17.89
CA SER A 97 -0.28 36.34 18.57
C SER A 97 -1.25 37.25 17.80
N GLU A 98 -2.44 36.69 17.60
CA GLU A 98 -3.71 37.35 17.23
C GLU A 98 -3.89 37.76 15.77
N SER A 99 -4.82 37.10 15.08
CA SER A 99 -6.12 37.72 14.72
C SER A 99 -6.93 36.82 13.80
N CYS A 100 -8.17 36.59 14.20
CA CYS A 100 -9.23 35.89 13.48
C CYS A 100 -9.54 36.57 12.13
N LEU A 101 -9.70 35.80 11.05
CA LEU A 101 -10.67 36.13 10.00
C LEU A 101 -11.31 34.86 9.38
N HIS A 102 -12.56 34.70 9.81
CA HIS A 102 -13.78 34.20 9.19
C HIS A 102 -13.79 33.86 7.65
N TYR A 103 -14.16 32.59 7.33
CA TYR A 103 -15.14 32.10 6.32
C TYR A 103 -14.73 31.98 4.81
N PRO A 104 -15.51 31.31 3.91
CA PRO A 104 -15.71 29.85 3.77
C PRO A 104 -15.70 29.37 2.27
N ILE A 105 -16.18 28.14 2.01
CA ILE A 105 -16.79 27.61 0.75
C ILE A 105 -15.96 26.71 -0.19
N HIS A 106 -16.40 25.44 -0.19
CA HIS A 106 -16.53 24.42 -1.26
C HIS A 106 -15.31 23.97 -2.08
N SER A 107 -15.08 22.64 -2.07
CA SER A 107 -14.75 21.87 -3.26
C SER A 107 -15.14 20.40 -3.07
N HIS A 108 -16.02 19.96 -3.96
CA HIS A 108 -16.56 18.62 -4.10
C HIS A 108 -15.52 17.58 -4.50
N THR A 109 -15.91 16.31 -4.28
CA THR A 109 -15.53 15.10 -5.01
C THR A 109 -14.10 14.59 -4.89
N LEU A 110 -13.94 13.49 -4.16
CA LEU A 110 -13.38 12.25 -4.72
C LEU A 110 -13.98 11.04 -3.96
N SER A 111 -15.15 10.60 -4.44
CA SER A 111 -15.65 9.24 -4.23
C SER A 111 -14.87 8.33 -5.19
N TRP A 112 -13.94 7.53 -4.66
CA TRP A 112 -13.36 6.41 -5.39
C TRP A 112 -13.75 5.12 -4.67
N PHE A 113 -14.73 4.46 -5.28
CA PHE A 113 -14.95 3.01 -5.31
C PHE A 113 -14.87 2.25 -3.97
N PHE A 114 -16.00 2.21 -3.27
CA PHE A 114 -16.41 1.03 -2.49
C PHE A 114 -17.59 0.36 -3.21
N HIS A 115 -17.27 -0.60 -4.06
CA HIS A 115 -18.16 -1.61 -4.64
C HIS A 115 -17.23 -2.80 -4.87
N ASN A 116 -17.37 -3.97 -4.28
CA ASN A 116 -18.58 -4.76 -4.13
C ASN A 116 -18.30 -5.82 -3.04
N SER A 117 -19.15 -5.93 -2.04
CA SER A 117 -19.25 -7.13 -1.20
C SER A 117 -20.72 -7.33 -0.88
N SER A 118 -21.47 -7.64 -1.92
CA SER A 118 -22.76 -8.29 -1.78
C SER A 118 -22.53 -9.79 -1.64
N ARG A 119 -22.94 -10.31 -0.49
CA ARG A 119 -23.62 -11.60 -0.30
C ARG A 119 -23.02 -12.82 -1.00
N CYS A 120 -22.40 -13.70 -0.21
CA CYS A 120 -22.91 -15.04 0.13
C CYS A 120 -22.16 -15.54 1.36
#